data_AF-G9ILP6-F1
#
_entry.id   AF-G9ILP6-F1
#
_cell.length_a   1.000
_cell.length_b   1.000
_cell.length_c   1.000
_cell.angle_alpha   90.00
_cell.angle_beta   90.00
_cell.angle_gamma   90.00
#
_symmetry.space_group_name_H-M   'P 1'
#
loop_
_entity.id
_entity.type
_entity.pdbx_description
1 polymer ?
#
loop_
_entity_poly.entity_id
_entity_poly.type
_entity_poly.pdbx_seq_one_letter_code
_entity_poly.pdbx_strand_id
1 'polypeptide(L)'
;EVVALASSRSVGTEVSYGDKTLKVTNLDTYDFSDTDICLMSAGGAVSQKYSPKIGREGCVVIDNSSAWRYDADVPLIVPEVNADAIAQFSKKNIIANPNCSTAQLVVALKPLHDHAKIKRIVVSTYQSVSGAGKDGMDELFNQTRAVFVADPIES
;
A
#
# COMPACT_ATOMS: atom_id res chain seq x y z
N GLU A 1 17.14 5.41 -10.44
CA GLU A 1 16.37 4.85 -11.58
C GLU A 1 14.97 4.46 -11.09
N VAL A 2 13.99 4.19 -11.97
CA VAL A 2 12.67 3.68 -11.56
C VAL A 2 12.41 2.37 -12.29
N VAL A 3 12.10 1.32 -11.51
CA VAL A 3 11.87 -0.03 -12.01
C VAL A 3 10.46 -0.48 -11.62
N ALA A 4 9.72 -1.02 -12.59
CA ALA A 4 8.43 -1.64 -12.36
C ALA A 4 8.61 -3.15 -12.14
N LEU A 5 8.10 -3.64 -11.01
CA LEU A 5 8.21 -5.04 -10.59
C LEU A 5 6.84 -5.67 -10.41
N ALA A 6 6.69 -6.92 -10.84
CA ALA A 6 5.48 -7.70 -10.63
C ALA A 6 5.81 -9.19 -10.55
N SER A 7 4.77 -10.01 -10.41
CA SER A 7 4.91 -11.47 -10.56
C SER A 7 5.29 -11.87 -11.98
N SER A 8 5.79 -13.09 -12.16
CA SER A 8 6.12 -13.67 -13.46
C SER A 8 4.98 -13.59 -14.49
N ARG A 9 3.71 -13.58 -14.06
CA ARG A 9 2.54 -13.48 -14.95
C ARG A 9 2.43 -12.14 -15.68
N SER A 10 3.09 -11.10 -15.16
CA SER A 10 2.99 -9.72 -15.67
C SER A 10 4.30 -9.26 -16.30
N VAL A 11 5.30 -10.11 -16.42
CA VAL A 11 6.59 -9.75 -17.03
C VAL A 11 6.38 -9.42 -18.51
N GLY A 12 7.02 -8.33 -18.95
CA GLY A 12 6.92 -7.85 -20.33
C GLY A 12 5.71 -6.97 -20.61
N THR A 13 4.82 -6.75 -19.64
CA THR A 13 3.87 -5.65 -19.74
C THR A 13 4.59 -4.31 -19.62
N GLU A 14 3.98 -3.28 -20.17
CA GLU A 14 4.50 -1.93 -20.18
C GLU A 14 3.62 -1.02 -19.34
N VAL A 15 4.24 -0.15 -18.54
CA VAL A 15 3.55 0.86 -17.73
C VAL A 15 4.10 2.25 -18.07
N SER A 16 3.21 3.23 -18.17
CA SER A 16 3.61 4.63 -18.39
C SER A 16 4.22 5.23 -17.13
N TYR A 17 5.26 6.04 -17.30
CA TYR A 17 5.95 6.74 -16.23
C TYR A 17 6.46 8.10 -16.74
N GLY A 18 5.66 9.15 -16.56
CA GLY A 18 5.92 10.46 -17.17
C GLY A 18 6.00 10.33 -18.70
N ASP A 19 7.10 10.82 -19.28
CA ASP A 19 7.38 10.70 -20.72
C ASP A 19 8.04 9.36 -21.11
N LYS A 20 8.17 8.41 -20.17
CA LYS A 20 8.82 7.12 -20.37
C LYS A 20 7.82 5.97 -20.29
N THR A 21 8.20 4.85 -20.87
CA THR A 21 7.53 3.56 -20.68
C THR A 21 8.49 2.62 -19.96
N LEU A 22 8.03 2.02 -18.86
CA LEU A 22 8.80 1.04 -18.10
C LEU A 22 8.34 -0.36 -18.48
N LYS A 23 9.29 -1.26 -18.74
CA LYS A 23 9.01 -2.69 -18.88
C LYS A 23 8.98 -3.34 -17.51
N VAL A 24 7.91 -4.08 -17.24
CA VAL A 24 7.75 -4.80 -15.98
C VAL A 24 8.72 -5.97 -15.92
N THR A 25 9.50 -6.02 -14.84
CA THR A 25 10.47 -7.08 -14.54
C THR A 25 9.97 -7.96 -13.40
N ASN A 26 10.56 -9.15 -13.26
CA ASN A 26 10.11 -10.13 -12.27
C ASN A 26 10.67 -9.81 -10.88
N LEU A 27 9.78 -9.61 -9.91
CA LEU A 27 10.13 -9.42 -8.49
C LEU A 27 11.01 -10.56 -7.94
N ASP A 28 10.79 -11.79 -8.40
CA ASP A 28 11.47 -12.98 -7.85
C ASP A 28 12.97 -12.99 -8.13
N THR A 29 13.40 -12.31 -9.19
CA THR A 29 14.77 -12.36 -9.73
C THR A 29 15.46 -11.01 -9.77
N TYR A 30 14.79 -9.94 -9.32
CA TYR A 30 15.35 -8.61 -9.30
C TYR A 30 16.35 -8.45 -8.14
N ASP A 31 17.45 -7.77 -8.41
CA ASP A 31 18.53 -7.48 -7.45
C ASP A 31 18.28 -6.10 -6.83
N PHE A 32 18.09 -6.03 -5.52
CA PHE A 32 17.82 -4.78 -4.81
C PHE A 32 19.08 -4.13 -4.22
N SER A 33 20.27 -4.69 -4.44
CA SER A 33 21.53 -4.19 -3.86
C SER A 33 21.90 -2.76 -4.25
N ASP A 34 21.41 -2.27 -5.39
CA ASP A 34 21.58 -0.89 -5.87
C ASP A 34 20.26 -0.10 -5.86
N THR A 35 19.26 -0.56 -5.08
CA THR A 35 17.95 0.10 -4.96
C THR A 35 17.82 0.84 -3.63
N ASP A 36 17.60 2.15 -3.68
CA ASP A 36 17.41 2.95 -2.47
C ASP A 36 16.08 2.63 -1.75
N ILE A 37 14.98 2.63 -2.50
CA ILE A 37 13.61 2.54 -1.97
C ILE A 37 12.75 1.59 -2.80
N CYS A 38 11.99 0.73 -2.12
CA CYS A 38 10.97 -0.13 -2.70
C CYS A 38 9.58 0.27 -2.20
N LEU A 39 8.69 0.67 -3.12
CA LEU A 39 7.27 0.89 -2.81
C LEU A 39 6.50 -0.42 -3.00
N MET A 40 6.26 -1.13 -1.89
CA MET A 40 5.63 -2.45 -1.92
C MET A 40 4.11 -2.34 -1.83
N SER A 41 3.41 -2.78 -2.88
CA SER A 41 1.94 -2.85 -2.91
C SER A 41 1.45 -4.13 -3.61
N ALA A 42 2.14 -5.26 -3.37
CA ALA A 42 1.84 -6.55 -3.99
C ALA A 42 1.03 -7.51 -3.07
N GLY A 43 0.48 -6.98 -1.97
CA GLY A 43 -0.30 -7.74 -0.98
C GLY A 43 0.55 -8.32 0.17
N GLY A 44 -0.14 -8.65 1.27
CA GLY A 44 0.51 -9.01 2.54
C GLY A 44 1.40 -10.26 2.47
N ALA A 45 0.95 -11.31 1.78
CA ALA A 45 1.72 -12.55 1.66
C ALA A 45 3.03 -12.35 0.86
N VAL A 46 2.99 -11.53 -0.19
CA VAL A 46 4.17 -11.15 -0.98
C VAL A 46 5.09 -10.32 -0.10
N SER A 47 4.58 -9.31 0.59
CA SER A 47 5.38 -8.47 1.48
C SER A 47 6.09 -9.28 2.57
N GLN A 48 5.40 -10.21 3.24
CA GLN A 48 6.00 -11.08 4.26
C GLN A 48 7.18 -11.89 3.70
N LYS A 49 7.10 -12.31 2.44
CA LYS A 49 8.14 -13.10 1.76
C LYS A 49 9.32 -12.26 1.30
N TYR A 50 9.08 -11.07 0.74
CA TYR A 50 10.11 -10.29 0.04
C TYR A 50 10.65 -9.11 0.84
N SER A 51 9.82 -8.38 1.59
CA SER A 51 10.26 -7.18 2.31
C SER A 51 11.47 -7.42 3.24
N PRO A 52 11.56 -8.55 3.98
CA PRO A 52 12.74 -8.85 4.80
C PRO A 52 13.99 -9.23 3.98
N LYS A 53 13.84 -9.68 2.73
CA LYS A 53 14.97 -9.96 1.83
C LYS A 53 15.50 -8.65 1.26
N ILE A 54 14.60 -7.85 0.70
CA ILE A 54 14.88 -6.51 0.16
C ILE A 54 15.54 -5.63 1.23
N GLY A 55 14.98 -5.59 2.44
CA GLY A 55 15.54 -4.83 3.56
C GLY A 55 16.96 -5.26 3.95
N ARG A 56 17.31 -6.54 3.81
CA ARG A 56 18.66 -7.06 4.09
C ARG A 56 19.69 -6.69 3.01
N GLU A 57 19.24 -6.36 1.81
CA GLU A 57 20.08 -5.87 0.71
C GLU A 57 20.37 -4.35 0.83
N GLY A 58 19.79 -3.68 1.83
CA GLY A 58 20.00 -2.25 2.10
C GLY A 58 18.88 -1.35 1.58
N CYS A 59 17.97 -1.88 0.76
CA CYS A 59 16.83 -1.14 0.22
C CYS A 59 15.76 -0.89 1.30
N VAL A 60 15.26 0.34 1.40
CA VAL A 60 14.18 0.70 2.33
C VAL A 60 12.83 0.36 1.72
N VAL A 61 12.10 -0.57 2.34
CA VAL A 61 10.76 -0.97 1.89
C VAL A 61 9.70 -0.10 2.55
N ILE A 62 8.86 0.55 1.76
CA ILE A 62 7.65 1.23 2.22
C ILE A 62 6.45 0.37 1.81
N ASP A 63 5.83 -0.29 2.80
CA ASP A 63 4.87 -1.36 2.57
C ASP A 63 3.42 -0.93 2.73
N ASN A 64 2.66 -0.97 1.63
CA ASN A 64 1.22 -0.73 1.58
C ASN A 64 0.39 -2.00 1.74
N SER A 65 0.75 -2.85 2.69
CA SER A 65 -0.07 -3.97 3.13
C SER A 65 -0.32 -3.91 4.63
N SER A 66 -1.07 -4.88 5.16
CA SER A 66 -1.26 -5.04 6.60
C SER A 66 -0.12 -5.82 7.28
N ALA A 67 0.81 -6.41 6.51
CA ALA A 67 1.79 -7.39 6.99
C ALA A 67 2.62 -6.91 8.18
N TRP A 68 3.02 -5.63 8.18
CA TRP A 68 3.99 -5.09 9.12
C TRP A 68 3.42 -4.06 10.10
N ARG A 69 2.12 -3.74 10.01
CA ARG A 69 1.50 -2.64 10.78
C ARG A 69 1.56 -2.80 12.30
N TYR A 70 1.70 -4.04 12.78
CA TYR A 70 1.72 -4.37 14.20
C TYR A 70 3.06 -4.97 14.65
N ASP A 71 4.07 -4.95 13.79
CA ASP A 71 5.41 -5.40 14.15
C ASP A 71 6.10 -4.30 14.96
N ALA A 72 6.59 -4.63 16.16
CA ALA A 72 7.19 -3.66 17.08
C ALA A 72 8.52 -3.06 16.58
N ASP A 73 9.14 -3.67 15.57
CA ASP A 73 10.37 -3.19 14.94
C ASP A 73 10.13 -2.50 13.60
N VAL A 74 8.88 -2.33 13.18
CA VAL A 74 8.51 -1.61 11.96
C VAL A 74 7.68 -0.38 12.30
N PRO A 75 8.12 0.84 11.96
CA PRO A 75 7.33 2.03 12.20
C PRO A 75 6.10 2.08 11.27
N LEU A 76 4.93 2.35 11.86
CA LEU A 76 3.69 2.66 11.15
C LEU A 76 3.56 4.19 11.01
N ILE A 77 3.71 4.72 9.81
CA ILE A 77 3.90 6.16 9.59
C ILE A 77 2.71 6.82 8.89
N VAL A 78 2.21 7.91 9.48
CA VAL A 78 1.49 8.98 8.78
C VAL A 78 2.37 10.23 8.91
N PRO A 79 2.96 10.74 7.82
CA PRO A 79 3.96 11.82 7.89
C PRO A 79 3.51 13.04 8.70
N GLU A 80 2.27 13.48 8.54
CA GLU A 80 1.71 14.65 9.22
C GLU A 80 1.41 14.43 10.71
N VAL A 81 1.53 13.19 11.20
CA VAL A 81 1.12 12.78 12.55
C VAL A 81 2.29 12.32 13.41
N ASN A 82 3.18 11.50 12.85
CA ASN A 82 4.26 10.85 13.59
C ASN A 82 5.55 10.67 12.78
N ALA A 83 5.93 11.67 11.96
CA ALA A 83 7.16 11.64 11.14
C ALA A 83 8.41 11.19 11.91
N ASP A 84 8.61 11.62 13.16
CA ASP A 84 9.80 11.29 13.95
C ASP A 84 9.99 9.77 14.18
N ALA A 85 8.91 8.99 14.15
CA ALA A 85 8.98 7.54 14.29
C ALA A 85 9.70 6.88 13.11
N ILE A 86 9.89 7.58 11.98
CA ILE A 86 10.61 7.06 10.83
C ILE A 86 12.00 6.59 11.23
N ALA A 87 12.68 7.23 12.19
CA ALA A 87 14.03 6.86 12.65
C ALA A 87 14.16 5.38 13.09
N GLN A 88 13.06 4.69 13.36
CA GLN A 88 13.02 3.27 13.74
C GLN A 88 13.09 2.31 12.53
N PHE A 89 12.97 2.80 11.29
CA PHE A 89 12.90 1.97 10.08
C PHE A 89 14.11 1.05 9.93
N SER A 90 15.28 1.50 10.38
CA SER A 90 16.59 0.85 10.18
C SER A 90 16.72 -0.50 10.88
N LYS A 91 15.84 -0.84 11.82
CA LYS A 91 15.82 -2.18 12.46
C LYS A 91 15.56 -3.30 11.47
N LYS A 92 14.69 -3.06 10.48
CA LYS A 92 14.30 -4.04 9.45
C LYS A 92 14.45 -3.52 8.02
N ASN A 93 14.77 -2.23 7.85
CA ASN A 93 14.65 -1.49 6.59
C ASN A 93 13.24 -1.58 5.99
N ILE A 94 12.22 -1.54 6.87
CA ILE A 94 10.81 -1.58 6.48
C ILE A 94 10.09 -0.44 7.20
N ILE A 95 9.19 0.22 6.49
CA ILE A 95 8.22 1.19 6.99
C ILE A 95 6.83 0.68 6.60
N ALA A 96 5.90 0.60 7.55
CA ALA A 96 4.54 0.20 7.28
C ALA A 96 3.68 1.41 6.92
N ASN A 97 2.93 1.30 5.82
CA ASN A 97 1.90 2.25 5.45
C ASN A 97 0.56 1.86 6.11
N PRO A 98 -0.15 2.82 6.73
CA PRO A 98 -1.39 2.57 7.47
C PRO A 98 -2.54 2.13 6.61
N ASN A 99 -3.63 1.71 7.28
CA ASN A 99 -4.90 1.52 6.61
C ASN A 99 -5.42 2.87 6.06
N CYS A 100 -5.99 2.87 4.86
CA CYS A 100 -6.48 4.07 4.19
C CYS A 100 -7.51 4.86 5.02
N SER A 101 -8.46 4.20 5.68
CA SER A 101 -9.47 4.87 6.51
C SER A 101 -8.86 5.48 7.77
N THR A 102 -7.82 4.84 8.32
CA THR A 102 -7.09 5.36 9.48
C THR A 102 -6.22 6.55 9.10
N ALA A 103 -5.49 6.47 7.98
CA ALA A 103 -4.58 7.51 7.51
C ALA A 103 -5.29 8.86 7.38
N GLN A 104 -6.39 8.90 6.62
CA GLN A 104 -7.18 10.12 6.46
C GLN A 104 -7.76 10.65 7.78
N LEU A 105 -8.17 9.75 8.68
CA LEU A 105 -8.78 10.11 9.94
C LEU A 105 -7.76 10.78 10.87
N VAL A 106 -6.58 10.18 11.02
CA VAL A 106 -5.59 10.70 11.97
C VAL A 106 -4.96 12.00 11.52
N VAL A 107 -4.84 12.26 10.21
CA VAL A 107 -4.45 13.58 9.69
C VAL A 107 -5.44 14.65 10.15
N ALA A 108 -6.74 14.42 9.98
CA ALA A 108 -7.78 15.34 10.41
C ALA A 108 -7.84 15.50 11.94
N LEU A 109 -7.60 14.43 12.69
CA LEU A 109 -7.68 14.43 14.14
C LEU A 109 -6.43 14.97 14.84
N LYS A 110 -5.26 14.95 14.20
CA LYS A 110 -3.99 15.32 14.85
C LYS A 110 -3.99 16.75 15.43
N PRO A 111 -4.41 17.81 14.71
CA PRO A 111 -4.49 19.15 15.28
C PRO A 111 -5.46 19.23 16.48
N LEU A 112 -6.61 18.53 16.40
CA LEU A 112 -7.59 18.48 17.48
C LEU A 112 -7.01 17.76 18.71
N HIS A 113 -6.29 16.67 18.48
CA HIS A 113 -5.66 15.87 19.52
C HIS A 113 -4.56 16.62 20.27
N ASP A 114 -3.78 17.43 19.55
CA ASP A 114 -2.71 18.24 20.13
C ASP A 114 -3.27 19.40 20.94
N HIS A 115 -4.36 20.02 20.47
CA HIS A 115 -5.04 21.09 21.19
C HIS A 115 -5.82 20.57 22.41
N ALA A 116 -6.56 19.47 22.24
CA ALA A 116 -7.39 18.85 23.26
C ALA A 116 -7.31 17.32 23.13
N LYS A 117 -6.58 16.69 24.06
CA LYS A 117 -6.29 15.26 24.03
C LYS A 117 -7.56 14.41 23.87
N ILE A 118 -7.77 13.88 22.67
CA ILE A 118 -8.89 12.98 22.35
C ILE A 118 -8.82 11.74 23.24
N LYS A 119 -9.96 11.36 23.84
CA LYS A 119 -10.10 10.18 24.71
C LYS A 119 -10.90 9.04 24.08
N ARG A 120 -11.79 9.36 23.15
CA ARG A 120 -12.66 8.40 22.47
C ARG A 120 -13.03 8.92 21.10
N ILE A 121 -13.05 8.02 20.12
CA ILE A 121 -13.55 8.26 18.77
C ILE A 121 -14.65 7.23 18.52
N VAL A 122 -15.78 7.67 17.98
CA VAL A 122 -16.82 6.79 17.40
C VAL A 122 -16.87 7.16 15.92
N VAL A 123 -16.66 6.19 15.05
CA VAL A 123 -16.53 6.41 13.60
C VAL A 123 -17.42 5.44 12.85
N SER A 124 -18.09 5.95 11.83
CA SER A 124 -18.83 5.17 10.83
C SER A 124 -18.22 5.50 9.46
N THR A 125 -17.89 4.46 8.68
CA THR A 125 -17.20 4.61 7.40
C THR A 125 -18.13 4.30 6.24
N TYR A 126 -17.99 5.05 5.17
CA TYR A 126 -18.67 4.82 3.89
C TYR A 126 -17.58 4.63 2.84
N GLN A 127 -17.17 3.37 2.65
CA GLN A 127 -15.97 3.05 1.87
C GLN A 127 -16.32 2.73 0.41
N SER A 128 -15.48 3.18 -0.52
CA SER A 128 -15.60 2.85 -1.93
C SER A 128 -15.18 1.41 -2.21
N VAL A 129 -15.77 0.80 -3.25
CA VAL A 129 -15.40 -0.55 -3.71
C VAL A 129 -13.98 -0.66 -4.26
N SER A 130 -13.34 0.47 -4.59
CA SER A 130 -11.92 0.50 -4.99
C SER A 130 -10.97 -0.03 -3.92
N GLY A 131 -11.40 -0.08 -2.65
CA GLY A 131 -10.64 -0.74 -1.58
C GLY A 131 -10.51 -2.26 -1.77
N ALA A 132 -11.41 -2.88 -2.53
CA ALA A 132 -11.34 -4.29 -2.95
C ALA A 132 -10.55 -4.48 -4.26
N GLY A 133 -9.91 -3.43 -4.77
CA GLY A 133 -9.14 -3.47 -6.00
C GLY A 133 -10.01 -3.51 -7.26
N LYS A 134 -9.43 -3.99 -8.36
CA LYS A 134 -10.08 -4.03 -9.69
C LYS A 134 -11.38 -4.82 -9.65
N ASP A 135 -11.36 -6.00 -9.05
CA ASP A 135 -12.50 -6.92 -9.09
C ASP A 135 -13.74 -6.31 -8.43
N GLY A 136 -13.60 -5.64 -7.28
CA GLY A 136 -14.73 -4.95 -6.64
C GLY A 136 -15.25 -3.74 -7.44
N MET A 137 -14.39 -3.06 -8.20
CA MET A 137 -14.83 -1.99 -9.11
C MET A 137 -15.58 -2.56 -10.32
N ASP A 138 -15.06 -3.63 -10.91
CA ASP A 138 -15.68 -4.30 -12.05
C ASP A 138 -17.03 -4.92 -11.66
N GLU A 139 -17.13 -5.51 -10.46
CA GLU A 139 -18.39 -6.03 -9.91
C GLU A 139 -19.45 -4.93 -9.77
N LEU A 140 -19.12 -3.81 -9.10
CA LEU A 140 -20.05 -2.68 -8.95
C LEU A 140 -20.50 -2.15 -10.32
N PHE A 141 -19.57 -2.01 -11.26
CA PHE A 141 -19.88 -1.55 -12.61
C PHE A 141 -20.83 -2.51 -13.34
N ASN A 142 -20.54 -3.81 -13.31
CA ASN A 142 -21.33 -4.82 -13.98
C ASN A 142 -22.73 -4.95 -13.38
N GLN A 143 -22.85 -4.98 -12.05
CA GLN A 143 -24.15 -5.02 -11.36
C GLN A 143 -24.98 -3.76 -11.64
N THR A 144 -24.33 -2.59 -11.62
CA THR A 144 -25.00 -1.32 -11.96
C THR A 144 -25.51 -1.34 -13.40
N ARG A 145 -24.68 -1.77 -14.36
CA ARG A 145 -25.08 -1.91 -15.77
C ARG A 145 -26.26 -2.86 -15.92
N ALA A 146 -26.19 -4.03 -15.30
CA ALA A 146 -27.22 -5.07 -15.40
C ALA A 146 -28.60 -4.56 -14.96
N VAL A 147 -28.66 -3.77 -13.89
CA VAL A 147 -29.89 -3.12 -13.43
C VAL A 147 -30.50 -2.20 -14.50
N PHE A 148 -29.66 -1.45 -15.23
CA PHE A 148 -30.14 -0.51 -16.25
C PHE A 148 -30.55 -1.17 -17.57
N VAL A 149 -30.06 -2.37 -17.87
CA VAL A 149 -30.37 -3.10 -19.11
C VAL A 149 -31.23 -4.35 -18.90
N ALA A 150 -31.69 -4.60 -17.67
CA ALA A 150 -32.47 -5.77 -17.26
C ALA A 150 -31.77 -7.13 -17.50
N ASP A 151 -30.43 -7.14 -17.43
CA ASP A 151 -29.64 -8.37 -17.42
C ASP A 151 -29.69 -9.04 -16.03
N PRO A 152 -29.45 -10.37 -15.94
CA PRO A 152 -29.26 -11.04 -14.66
C PRO A 152 -28.14 -10.39 -13.83
N ILE A 153 -28.37 -10.24 -12.52
CA ILE A 153 -27.36 -9.76 -11.58
C ILE A 153 -26.57 -10.97 -11.09
N GLU A 154 -25.31 -11.06 -11.52
CA GLU A 154 -24.37 -12.07 -11.06
C GLU A 154 -23.47 -11.50 -9.95
N SER A 155 -23.16 -12.36 -8.98
CA SER A 155 -22.28 -12.11 -7.83
C SER A 155 -20.94 -12.81 -7.99
#